data_AF-A0A930HS29-F1
#
_entry.id   AF-A0A930HS29-F1
#
_cell.length_a   1.000
_cell.length_b   1.000
_cell.length_c   1.000
_cell.angle_alpha   90.00
_cell.angle_beta   90.00
_cell.angle_gamma   90.00
#
_symmetry.space_group_name_H-M   'P 1'
#
loop_
_entity.id
_entity.type
_entity.pdbx_description
1 polymer ?
#
loop_
_entity_poly.entity_id
_entity_poly.type
_entity_poly.pdbx_seq_one_letter_code
_entity_poly.pdbx_strand_id
1 'polypeptide(L)'
;MAWLQLVHQVGLNSLIVGHVKAASTEVSNMFERLINAYPIERLYPIGASFKPNEPKLIGIGSERNVRRIPQRSCNIKLGTAEAPDSARGGDYNLVHCTEVGLWKTTEGKTPEQIIRSACSGVLYKPHTMIVYESTANGTGNFFQREYDAARRGDSQFKALFVAWFEIEQYSLDIPDREAFATELWKNRKADYAASDRAEAGKYLWWLWEQGATLEAIHWYIQERKSKSDHGDMASEFPSDDIEAFVHSGQRLFDMYQVEALRPTCKPPRFVGDVVANGATGEDAITGVRFVEDHQGLFTIWEKPEIDPGERITNRYLVVVDIGGRSRGADYSVICVFDRLFMMDGGKPVVVAQWYGHIDMDKLAWKSAQIAKYYDDALLVIESNTLETKDPNRQVDGDHSHFILNQIK
;
A
#
# COMPACT_ATOMS: atom_id res chain seq x y z
N MET A 1 -19.41 15.27 0.96
CA MET A 1 -19.26 16.70 1.38
C MET A 1 -20.54 17.52 1.24
N ALA A 2 -21.13 17.66 0.04
CA ALA A 2 -22.31 18.51 -0.17
C ALA A 2 -23.44 18.24 0.82
N TRP A 3 -23.79 16.97 1.04
CA TRP A 3 -24.83 16.58 2.01
C TRP A 3 -24.61 17.17 3.42
N LEU A 4 -23.38 17.17 3.93
CA LEU A 4 -23.07 17.79 5.22
C LEU A 4 -23.25 19.31 5.21
N GLN A 5 -22.76 19.98 4.16
CA GLN A 5 -22.84 21.44 4.01
C GLN A 5 -24.28 21.92 3.80
N LEU A 6 -25.06 21.19 3.01
CA LEU A 6 -26.41 21.58 2.60
C LEU A 6 -27.50 21.13 3.58
N VAL A 7 -27.30 20.03 4.31
CA VAL A 7 -28.33 19.45 5.19
C VAL A 7 -27.94 19.60 6.65
N HIS A 8 -26.77 19.09 7.05
CA HIS A 8 -26.46 18.88 8.47
C HIS A 8 -26.05 20.14 9.23
N GLN A 9 -25.13 20.94 8.70
CA GLN A 9 -24.57 22.05 9.45
C GLN A 9 -24.21 23.24 8.55
N VAL A 10 -24.46 24.44 9.06
CA VAL A 10 -24.11 25.73 8.44
C VAL A 10 -22.65 26.05 8.80
N GLY A 11 -21.92 26.66 7.87
CA GLY A 11 -20.54 27.11 8.11
C GLY A 11 -19.46 26.04 7.93
N LEU A 12 -19.81 24.84 7.44
CA LEU A 12 -18.81 23.81 7.17
C LEU A 12 -18.00 24.12 5.91
N ASN A 13 -16.80 24.69 6.05
CA ASN A 13 -15.95 24.97 4.90
C ASN A 13 -15.31 23.68 4.36
N SER A 14 -15.17 23.60 3.04
CA SER A 14 -14.56 22.48 2.35
C SER A 14 -13.35 22.87 1.51
N LEU A 15 -12.43 21.92 1.36
CA LEU A 15 -11.27 21.98 0.49
C LEU A 15 -11.30 20.78 -0.47
N ILE A 16 -11.15 21.04 -1.76
CA ILE A 16 -10.92 20.02 -2.79
C ILE A 16 -9.49 20.17 -3.28
N VAL A 17 -8.71 19.09 -3.22
CA VAL A 17 -7.33 19.05 -3.70
C VAL A 17 -7.19 17.94 -4.71
N GLY A 18 -6.82 18.27 -5.94
CA GLY A 18 -6.43 17.31 -6.96
C GLY A 18 -4.92 17.31 -7.20
N HIS A 19 -4.44 16.28 -7.90
CA HIS A 19 -3.04 16.23 -8.35
C HIS A 19 -2.68 17.47 -9.20
N VAL A 20 -3.62 17.93 -10.03
CA VAL A 20 -3.55 19.17 -10.82
C VAL A 20 -4.82 20.02 -10.68
N LYS A 21 -4.79 21.24 -11.22
CA LYS A 21 -5.93 22.17 -11.18
C LYS A 21 -7.16 21.64 -11.91
N ALA A 22 -6.98 20.96 -13.03
CA ALA A 22 -8.07 20.40 -13.82
C ALA A 22 -8.89 19.38 -13.00
N ALA A 23 -8.23 18.42 -12.34
CA ALA A 23 -8.89 17.43 -11.49
C ALA A 23 -9.73 18.07 -10.36
N SER A 24 -9.17 19.07 -9.68
CA SER A 24 -9.88 19.82 -8.63
C SER A 24 -11.11 20.56 -9.17
N THR A 25 -11.00 21.06 -10.40
CA THR A 25 -12.08 21.79 -11.08
C THR A 25 -13.20 20.85 -11.50
N GLU A 26 -12.89 19.64 -11.99
CA GLU A 26 -13.90 18.64 -12.35
C GLU A 26 -14.78 18.24 -11.16
N VAL A 27 -14.17 17.95 -10.00
CA VAL A 27 -14.92 17.67 -8.76
C VAL A 27 -15.76 18.89 -8.34
N SER A 28 -15.24 20.10 -8.50
CA SER A 28 -16.01 21.33 -8.23
C SER A 28 -17.19 21.50 -9.19
N ASN A 29 -17.05 21.11 -10.46
CA ASN A 29 -18.11 21.18 -11.46
C ASN A 29 -19.22 20.17 -11.16
N MET A 30 -18.88 18.98 -10.65
CA MET A 30 -19.88 18.02 -10.14
C MET A 30 -20.70 18.64 -9.00
N PHE A 31 -20.04 19.31 -8.06
CA PHE A 31 -20.72 20.03 -6.98
C PHE A 31 -21.63 21.14 -7.53
N GLU A 32 -21.16 21.91 -8.51
CA GLU A 32 -21.92 22.97 -9.14
C GLU A 32 -23.20 22.45 -9.83
N ARG A 33 -23.11 21.35 -10.57
CA ARG A 33 -24.29 20.69 -11.16
C ARG A 33 -25.30 20.29 -10.07
N LEU A 34 -24.83 19.70 -8.98
CA LEU A 34 -25.67 19.31 -7.85
C LEU A 34 -26.38 20.50 -7.22
N ILE A 35 -25.66 21.56 -6.86
CA ILE A 35 -26.25 22.71 -6.15
C ILE A 35 -27.22 23.49 -7.04
N ASN A 36 -26.98 23.54 -8.35
CA ASN A 36 -27.89 24.18 -9.30
C ASN A 36 -29.25 23.45 -9.34
N ALA A 37 -29.24 22.12 -9.33
CA ALA A 37 -30.45 21.29 -9.26
C ALA A 37 -31.09 21.24 -7.86
N TYR A 38 -30.35 21.57 -6.80
CA TYR A 38 -30.83 21.46 -5.42
C TYR A 38 -31.89 22.53 -5.10
N PRO A 39 -33.08 22.19 -4.56
CA PRO A 39 -34.13 23.16 -4.28
C PRO A 39 -33.67 24.25 -3.30
N ILE A 40 -33.95 25.51 -3.62
CA ILE A 40 -33.40 26.65 -2.88
C ILE A 40 -33.98 26.77 -1.47
N GLU A 41 -35.27 26.47 -1.34
CA GLU A 41 -36.00 26.44 -0.08
C GLU A 41 -35.38 25.48 0.94
N ARG A 42 -34.70 24.42 0.48
CA ARG A 42 -34.02 23.44 1.33
C ARG A 42 -32.68 23.93 1.87
N LEU A 43 -32.16 25.04 1.36
CA LEU A 43 -30.94 25.68 1.90
C LEU A 43 -31.23 26.52 3.14
N TYR A 44 -32.52 26.78 3.44
CA TYR A 44 -32.96 27.59 4.55
C TYR A 44 -33.62 26.75 5.65
N PRO A 45 -33.66 27.25 6.90
CA PRO A 45 -34.49 26.67 7.95
C PRO A 45 -35.97 26.66 7.57
N ILE A 46 -36.72 25.68 8.08
CA ILE A 46 -38.16 25.57 7.85
C ILE A 46 -38.85 26.87 8.33
N GLY A 47 -39.62 27.49 7.44
CA GLY A 47 -40.36 28.73 7.71
C GLY A 47 -39.58 30.03 7.45
N ALA A 48 -38.30 29.96 7.08
CA ALA A 48 -37.54 31.15 6.70
C ALA A 48 -37.95 31.65 5.30
N SER A 49 -37.97 32.98 5.12
CA SER A 49 -38.19 33.61 3.81
C SER A 49 -36.95 33.48 2.92
N PHE A 50 -37.14 33.20 1.63
CA PHE A 50 -36.08 33.11 0.63
C PHE A 50 -36.51 33.73 -0.70
N LYS A 51 -35.58 33.97 -1.62
CA LYS A 51 -35.87 34.48 -2.97
C LYS A 51 -35.71 33.35 -4.00
N PRO A 52 -36.72 33.03 -4.83
CA PRO A 52 -36.64 31.86 -5.73
C PRO A 52 -35.42 31.82 -6.66
N ASN A 53 -34.90 32.97 -7.07
CA ASN A 53 -33.84 33.09 -8.08
C ASN A 53 -32.51 33.64 -7.54
N GLU A 54 -32.27 33.60 -6.23
CA GLU A 54 -30.97 34.01 -5.69
C GLU A 54 -29.87 32.99 -6.00
N PRO A 55 -28.63 33.44 -6.26
CA PRO A 55 -27.54 32.53 -6.59
C PRO A 55 -27.20 31.62 -5.40
N LYS A 56 -27.14 30.31 -5.66
CA LYS A 56 -26.79 29.30 -4.65
C LYS A 56 -25.28 29.11 -4.51
N LEU A 57 -24.50 29.54 -5.51
CA LEU A 57 -23.06 29.45 -5.52
C LEU A 57 -22.48 30.74 -6.12
N ILE A 58 -21.58 31.39 -5.38
CA ILE A 58 -20.93 32.64 -5.80
C ILE A 58 -19.41 32.52 -5.65
N GLY A 59 -18.65 33.18 -6.53
CA GLY A 59 -17.20 33.30 -6.35
C GLY A 59 -16.85 34.33 -5.28
N ILE A 60 -15.76 34.11 -4.53
CA ILE A 60 -15.21 35.07 -3.57
C ILE A 60 -13.82 35.51 -4.03
N GLY A 61 -13.58 36.82 -4.04
CA GLY A 61 -12.27 37.40 -4.35
C GLY A 61 -11.99 37.51 -5.84
N SER A 62 -10.81 38.04 -6.17
CA SER A 62 -10.30 38.15 -7.55
C SER A 62 -9.89 36.78 -8.11
N GLU A 63 -9.43 35.88 -7.24
CA GLU A 63 -9.08 34.51 -7.58
C GLU A 63 -10.33 33.63 -7.51
N ARG A 64 -10.76 33.06 -8.63
CA ARG A 64 -11.95 32.18 -8.72
C ARG A 64 -11.75 30.79 -8.07
N ASN A 65 -10.79 30.65 -7.16
CA ASN A 65 -10.45 29.40 -6.46
C ASN A 65 -11.30 29.18 -5.19
N VAL A 66 -12.03 30.19 -4.74
CA VAL A 66 -12.99 30.07 -3.63
C VAL A 66 -14.40 30.36 -4.12
N ARG A 67 -15.30 29.43 -3.83
CA ARG A 67 -16.74 29.58 -4.04
C ARG A 67 -17.44 29.54 -2.69
N ARG A 68 -18.60 30.17 -2.57
CA ARG A 68 -19.41 30.18 -1.35
C ARG A 68 -20.85 29.85 -1.66
N ILE A 69 -21.48 29.16 -0.72
CA ILE A 69 -22.92 28.96 -0.66
C ILE A 69 -23.45 29.95 0.38
N PRO A 70 -23.99 31.11 -0.02
CA PRO A 70 -24.36 32.17 0.92
C PRO A 70 -25.35 31.69 1.98
N GLN A 71 -26.34 30.89 1.56
CA GLN A 71 -27.44 30.39 2.38
C GLN A 71 -26.96 29.48 3.51
N ARG A 72 -25.83 28.80 3.31
CA ARG A 72 -25.22 27.88 4.26
C ARG A 72 -23.95 28.44 4.89
N SER A 73 -23.57 29.68 4.54
CA SER A 73 -22.34 30.35 5.00
C SER A 73 -21.08 29.49 4.95
N CYS A 74 -20.97 28.60 3.95
CA CYS A 74 -19.83 27.72 3.78
C CYS A 74 -19.05 28.04 2.51
N ASN A 75 -17.74 27.94 2.60
CA ASN A 75 -16.82 28.11 1.48
C ASN A 75 -16.40 26.74 0.92
N ILE A 76 -16.11 26.71 -0.38
CA ILE A 76 -15.53 25.60 -1.12
C ILE A 76 -14.27 26.16 -1.78
N LYS A 77 -13.10 25.73 -1.32
CA LYS A 77 -11.83 26.16 -1.87
C LYS A 77 -11.20 25.05 -2.71
N LEU A 78 -10.57 25.43 -3.80
CA LEU A 78 -9.82 24.54 -4.68
C LEU A 78 -8.33 24.73 -4.45
N GLY A 79 -7.61 23.64 -4.26
CA GLY A 79 -6.15 23.59 -4.17
C GLY A 79 -5.58 22.50 -5.08
N THR A 80 -4.26 22.44 -5.22
CA THR A 80 -3.59 21.39 -6.01
C THR A 80 -2.35 20.88 -5.30
N ALA A 81 -1.96 19.64 -5.60
CA ALA A 81 -0.70 19.08 -5.14
C ALA A 81 0.53 19.78 -5.74
N GLU A 82 0.42 20.34 -6.94
CA GLU A 82 1.49 21.17 -7.56
C GLU A 82 1.71 22.51 -6.87
N ALA A 83 0.68 23.05 -6.19
CA ALA A 83 0.75 24.32 -5.47
C ALA A 83 0.28 24.17 -4.01
N PRO A 84 1.03 23.47 -3.14
CA PRO A 84 0.55 23.05 -1.82
C PRO A 84 0.21 24.18 -0.85
N ASP A 85 0.82 25.36 -1.04
CA ASP A 85 0.55 26.52 -0.17
C ASP A 85 -0.86 27.08 -0.39
N SER A 86 -1.48 26.81 -1.55
CA SER A 86 -2.90 27.13 -1.79
C SER A 86 -3.83 26.38 -0.85
N ALA A 87 -3.45 25.17 -0.42
CA ALA A 87 -4.22 24.35 0.51
C ALA A 87 -4.04 24.75 1.98
N ARG A 88 -3.03 25.59 2.32
CA ARG A 88 -2.77 26.02 3.70
C ARG A 88 -3.66 27.18 4.14
N GLY A 89 -3.88 27.30 5.45
CA GLY A 89 -4.43 28.50 6.10
C GLY A 89 -5.95 28.69 6.05
N GLY A 90 -6.72 27.67 5.66
CA GLY A 90 -8.19 27.71 5.75
C GLY A 90 -8.71 26.96 6.97
N ASP A 91 -9.81 27.46 7.55
CA ASP A 91 -10.58 26.76 8.58
C ASP A 91 -11.50 25.74 7.91
N TYR A 92 -10.92 24.62 7.45
CA TYR A 92 -11.65 23.55 6.74
C TYR A 92 -12.18 22.51 7.71
N ASN A 93 -13.40 22.04 7.44
CA ASN A 93 -14.03 20.95 8.17
C ASN A 93 -14.13 19.67 7.32
N LEU A 94 -14.13 19.85 5.99
CA LEU A 94 -14.30 18.79 5.01
C LEU A 94 -13.16 18.88 3.98
N VAL A 95 -12.38 17.83 3.81
CA VAL A 95 -11.29 17.79 2.83
C VAL A 95 -11.49 16.60 1.91
N HIS A 96 -11.43 16.84 0.61
CA HIS A 96 -11.45 15.79 -0.41
C HIS A 96 -10.19 15.89 -1.26
N CYS A 97 -9.33 14.90 -1.14
CA CYS A 97 -8.16 14.73 -1.99
C CYS A 97 -8.50 13.70 -3.07
N THR A 98 -8.53 14.12 -4.33
CA THR A 98 -8.83 13.26 -5.48
C THR A 98 -7.55 12.91 -6.24
N GLU A 99 -7.54 11.72 -6.84
CA GLU A 99 -6.42 11.13 -7.56
C GLU A 99 -5.12 11.05 -6.73
N VAL A 100 -5.23 10.71 -5.44
CA VAL A 100 -4.09 10.73 -4.49
C VAL A 100 -2.95 9.79 -4.92
N GLY A 101 -3.25 8.68 -5.58
CA GLY A 101 -2.24 7.76 -6.12
C GLY A 101 -1.34 8.40 -7.19
N LEU A 102 -1.81 9.45 -7.87
CA LEU A 102 -1.05 10.18 -8.89
C LEU A 102 -0.16 11.28 -8.32
N TRP A 103 -0.22 11.56 -7.01
CA TRP A 103 0.51 12.67 -6.42
C TRP A 103 1.99 12.34 -6.36
N LYS A 104 2.80 13.14 -7.04
CA LYS A 104 4.25 12.97 -7.13
C LYS A 104 4.96 13.82 -6.09
N THR A 105 6.13 13.37 -5.67
CA THR A 105 7.08 14.24 -4.96
C THR A 105 7.52 15.36 -5.90
N THR A 106 7.32 16.60 -5.47
CA THR A 106 7.83 17.79 -6.18
C THR A 106 9.10 18.29 -5.49
N GLU A 107 9.82 19.21 -6.13
CA GLU A 107 11.03 19.81 -5.57
C GLU A 107 10.68 20.53 -4.25
N GLY A 108 10.93 19.85 -3.13
CA GLY A 108 10.73 20.35 -1.77
C GLY A 108 9.49 19.84 -1.01
N LYS A 109 8.55 19.10 -1.63
CA LYS A 109 7.38 18.54 -0.91
C LYS A 109 7.02 17.13 -1.37
N THR A 110 6.91 16.20 -0.41
CA THR A 110 6.38 14.85 -0.65
C THR A 110 4.84 14.85 -0.59
N PRO A 111 4.15 13.86 -1.19
CA PRO A 111 2.70 13.72 -1.08
C PRO A 111 2.20 13.76 0.38
N GLU A 112 2.91 13.09 1.30
CA GLU A 112 2.63 13.09 2.74
C GLU A 112 2.61 14.52 3.31
N GLN A 113 3.57 15.36 2.91
CA GLN A 113 3.69 16.73 3.39
C GLN A 113 2.58 17.63 2.84
N ILE A 114 2.14 17.40 1.60
CA ILE A 114 1.02 18.10 0.98
C ILE A 114 -0.28 17.74 1.70
N ILE A 115 -0.53 16.45 1.89
CA ILE A 115 -1.73 15.94 2.58
C ILE A 115 -1.79 16.45 4.01
N ARG A 116 -0.68 16.38 4.74
CA ARG A 116 -0.58 16.94 6.10
C ARG A 116 -0.91 18.43 6.11
N SER A 117 -0.47 19.18 5.09
CA SER A 117 -0.76 20.61 4.97
C SER A 117 -2.25 20.89 4.72
N ALA A 118 -2.93 20.05 3.93
CA ALA A 118 -4.34 20.19 3.61
C ALA A 118 -5.26 19.75 4.76
N CYS A 119 -4.88 18.70 5.50
CA CYS A 119 -5.76 18.00 6.42
C CYS A 119 -5.54 18.32 7.90
N SER A 120 -4.37 18.86 8.29
CA SER A 120 -4.00 19.05 9.72
C SER A 120 -4.93 19.97 10.52
N GLY A 121 -5.68 20.86 9.86
CA GLY A 121 -6.66 21.73 10.53
C GLY A 121 -8.00 21.05 10.83
N VAL A 122 -8.26 19.87 10.26
CA VAL A 122 -9.55 19.18 10.42
C VAL A 122 -9.60 18.50 11.79
N LEU A 123 -10.58 18.90 12.60
CA LEU A 123 -10.78 18.34 13.94
C LEU A 123 -11.39 16.94 13.90
N TYR A 124 -10.98 16.08 14.83
CA TYR A 124 -11.60 14.77 15.07
C TYR A 124 -12.89 14.93 15.89
N LYS A 125 -13.99 15.31 15.23
CA LYS A 125 -15.31 15.56 15.85
C LYS A 125 -16.45 15.22 14.88
N PRO A 126 -17.69 15.08 15.35
CA PRO A 126 -18.83 14.87 14.45
C PRO A 126 -18.92 15.94 13.34
N HIS A 127 -19.38 15.52 12.16
CA HIS A 127 -19.56 16.36 10.96
C HIS A 127 -18.27 16.97 10.36
N THR A 128 -17.11 16.40 10.65
CA THR A 128 -15.88 16.60 9.87
C THR A 128 -15.59 15.40 8.98
N MET A 129 -14.77 15.58 7.94
CA MET A 129 -14.50 14.53 6.96
C MET A 129 -13.18 14.77 6.25
N ILE A 130 -12.40 13.72 6.07
CA ILE A 130 -11.29 13.67 5.11
C ILE A 130 -11.54 12.46 4.22
N VAL A 131 -11.49 12.65 2.89
CA VAL A 131 -11.59 11.58 1.91
C VAL A 131 -10.36 11.61 1.02
N TYR A 132 -9.70 10.47 0.92
CA TYR A 132 -8.72 10.19 -0.12
C TYR A 132 -9.38 9.27 -1.14
N GLU A 133 -9.39 9.71 -2.39
CA GLU A 133 -9.97 8.99 -3.51
C GLU A 133 -8.93 8.94 -4.62
N SER A 134 -8.83 7.80 -5.29
CA SER A 134 -7.92 7.60 -6.42
C SER A 134 -8.26 6.30 -7.13
N THR A 135 -8.00 6.26 -8.44
CA THR A 135 -7.67 4.99 -9.10
C THR A 135 -6.34 4.47 -8.55
N ALA A 136 -6.21 3.15 -8.43
CA ALA A 136 -4.98 2.56 -7.93
C ALA A 136 -3.92 2.57 -9.04
N ASN A 137 -3.08 3.60 -9.03
CA ASN A 137 -1.97 3.72 -9.96
C ASN A 137 -0.66 3.77 -9.16
N GLY A 138 0.07 2.65 -9.15
CA GLY A 138 1.34 2.52 -8.44
C GLY A 138 1.26 1.63 -7.19
N THR A 139 2.29 0.80 -6.99
CA THR A 139 2.60 0.07 -5.76
C THR A 139 3.61 0.89 -4.96
N GLY A 140 3.50 0.90 -3.63
CA GLY A 140 4.45 1.53 -2.72
C GLY A 140 4.36 3.05 -2.68
N ASN A 141 3.30 3.66 -3.21
CA ASN A 141 3.03 5.09 -3.05
C ASN A 141 2.35 5.36 -1.69
N PHE A 142 2.16 6.65 -1.37
CA PHE A 142 1.47 7.07 -0.14
C PHE A 142 0.06 6.46 -0.03
N PHE A 143 -0.70 6.50 -1.12
CA PHE A 143 -2.11 6.08 -1.12
C PHE A 143 -2.27 4.60 -0.78
N GLN A 144 -1.47 3.72 -1.40
CA GLN A 144 -1.51 2.29 -1.07
C GLN A 144 -1.12 2.04 0.39
N ARG A 145 -0.04 2.66 0.89
CA ARG A 145 0.37 2.48 2.30
C ARG A 145 -0.74 2.88 3.28
N GLU A 146 -1.40 4.00 3.01
CA GLU A 146 -2.50 4.49 3.84
C GLU A 146 -3.74 3.59 3.73
N TYR A 147 -4.06 3.13 2.51
CA TYR A 147 -5.15 2.18 2.25
C TYR A 147 -4.93 0.85 2.99
N ASP A 148 -3.73 0.28 2.88
CA ASP A 148 -3.35 -0.97 3.56
C ASP A 148 -3.40 -0.81 5.08
N ALA A 149 -2.95 0.33 5.61
CA ALA A 149 -3.06 0.64 7.04
C ALA A 149 -4.53 0.75 7.48
N ALA A 150 -5.38 1.39 6.68
CA ALA A 150 -6.82 1.47 6.95
C ALA A 150 -7.51 0.10 6.87
N ARG A 151 -7.10 -0.77 5.95
CA ARG A 151 -7.61 -2.16 5.82
C ARG A 151 -7.24 -3.01 7.04
N ARG A 152 -6.03 -2.83 7.58
CA ARG A 152 -5.59 -3.50 8.83
C ARG A 152 -6.20 -2.90 10.10
N GLY A 153 -6.77 -1.68 10.03
CA GLY A 153 -7.27 -0.95 11.20
C GLY A 153 -6.20 -0.17 11.96
N ASP A 154 -5.00 -0.01 11.39
CA ASP A 154 -3.89 0.76 11.97
C ASP A 154 -4.02 2.27 11.69
N SER A 155 -4.89 2.65 10.76
CA SER A 155 -5.15 4.05 10.38
C SER A 155 -6.43 4.60 11.01
N GLN A 156 -6.51 5.92 11.17
CA GLN A 156 -7.75 6.64 11.50
C GLN A 156 -8.79 6.58 10.36
N PHE A 157 -8.36 6.23 9.14
CA PHE A 157 -9.23 6.08 7.98
C PHE A 157 -9.87 4.70 7.95
N LYS A 158 -10.99 4.60 7.23
CA LYS A 158 -11.62 3.33 6.87
C LYS A 158 -11.35 3.07 5.38
N ALA A 159 -10.88 1.88 5.06
CA ALA A 159 -10.71 1.46 3.68
C ALA A 159 -12.08 1.21 3.04
N LEU A 160 -12.24 1.66 1.80
CA LEU A 160 -13.39 1.41 0.95
C LEU A 160 -12.88 1.15 -0.46
N PHE A 161 -13.26 0.02 -1.03
CA PHE A 161 -13.09 -0.29 -2.43
C PHE A 161 -14.47 -0.36 -3.09
N VAL A 162 -14.57 0.09 -4.34
CA VAL A 162 -15.78 -0.01 -5.15
C VAL A 162 -15.37 -0.73 -6.41
N ALA A 163 -15.80 -1.99 -6.56
CA ALA A 163 -15.49 -2.76 -7.75
C ALA A 163 -16.23 -2.20 -8.97
N TRP A 164 -15.67 -2.39 -10.16
CA TRP A 164 -16.32 -1.92 -11.39
C TRP A 164 -17.74 -2.50 -11.54
N PHE A 165 -17.97 -3.77 -11.18
CA PHE A 165 -19.28 -4.41 -11.32
C PHE A 165 -20.34 -3.90 -10.31
N GLU A 166 -19.96 -3.09 -9.32
CA GLU A 166 -20.90 -2.40 -8.44
C GLU A 166 -21.48 -1.12 -9.09
N ILE A 167 -20.90 -0.67 -10.20
CA ILE A 167 -21.32 0.53 -10.90
C ILE A 167 -22.24 0.12 -12.06
N GLU A 168 -23.52 0.49 -11.96
CA GLU A 168 -24.61 0.05 -12.87
C GLU A 168 -24.33 0.28 -14.36
N GLN A 169 -23.46 1.24 -14.71
CA GLN A 169 -23.11 1.54 -16.10
C GLN A 169 -22.28 0.45 -16.78
N TYR A 170 -21.61 -0.42 -16.02
CA TYR A 170 -20.76 -1.49 -16.56
C TYR A 170 -21.52 -2.81 -16.65
N SER A 171 -22.62 -2.78 -17.41
CA SER A 171 -23.54 -3.89 -17.60
C SER A 171 -23.98 -3.94 -19.06
N LEU A 172 -24.11 -5.16 -19.61
CA LEU A 172 -24.52 -5.37 -20.99
C LEU A 172 -25.55 -6.49 -21.11
N ASP A 173 -26.65 -6.22 -21.81
CA ASP A 173 -27.74 -7.18 -22.05
C ASP A 173 -27.23 -8.50 -22.66
N ILE A 174 -27.80 -9.61 -22.20
CA ILE A 174 -27.44 -10.95 -22.67
C ILE A 174 -28.57 -11.49 -23.57
N PRO A 175 -28.31 -11.78 -24.86
CA PRO A 175 -29.33 -12.30 -25.76
C PRO A 175 -29.94 -13.65 -25.31
N ASP A 176 -29.12 -14.56 -24.81
CA ASP A 176 -29.54 -15.84 -24.24
C ASP A 176 -28.86 -16.05 -22.87
N ARG A 177 -29.60 -15.67 -21.82
CA ARG A 177 -29.11 -15.69 -20.44
C ARG A 177 -28.85 -17.10 -19.92
N GLU A 178 -29.66 -18.09 -20.33
CA GLU A 178 -29.51 -19.48 -19.87
C GLU A 178 -28.30 -20.15 -20.51
N ALA A 179 -28.10 -19.94 -21.82
CA ALA A 179 -26.92 -20.43 -22.51
C ALA A 179 -25.64 -19.80 -21.95
N PHE A 180 -25.65 -18.49 -21.69
CA PHE A 180 -24.50 -17.78 -21.10
C PHE A 180 -24.15 -18.32 -19.71
N ALA A 181 -25.14 -18.45 -18.82
CA ALA A 181 -24.92 -18.99 -17.47
C ALA A 181 -24.42 -20.44 -17.50
N THR A 182 -24.96 -21.25 -18.42
CA THR A 182 -24.53 -22.64 -18.61
C THR A 182 -23.07 -22.73 -19.04
N GLU A 183 -22.66 -21.87 -19.98
CA GLU A 183 -21.28 -21.84 -20.47
C GLU A 183 -20.29 -21.36 -19.40
N LEU A 184 -20.67 -20.31 -18.65
CA LEU A 184 -19.88 -19.82 -17.52
C LEU A 184 -19.68 -20.92 -16.47
N TRP A 185 -20.74 -21.64 -16.09
CA TRP A 185 -20.67 -22.74 -15.13
C TRP A 185 -19.81 -23.92 -15.61
N LYS A 186 -19.93 -24.29 -16.89
CA LYS A 186 -19.12 -25.38 -17.49
C LYS A 186 -17.63 -25.06 -17.43
N ASN A 187 -17.26 -23.81 -17.71
CA ASN A 187 -15.87 -23.37 -17.79
C ASN A 187 -15.29 -22.81 -16.48
N ARG A 188 -16.03 -22.89 -15.36
CA ARG A 188 -15.61 -22.31 -14.06
C ARG A 188 -14.28 -22.79 -13.48
N LYS A 189 -13.72 -23.88 -14.00
CA LYS A 189 -12.41 -24.43 -13.60
C LYS A 189 -11.38 -24.36 -14.71
N ALA A 190 -11.70 -23.75 -15.85
CA ALA A 190 -10.78 -23.63 -16.96
C ALA A 190 -9.76 -22.53 -16.68
N ASP A 191 -8.49 -22.91 -16.61
CA ASP A 191 -7.35 -21.97 -16.52
C ASP A 191 -6.89 -21.45 -17.88
N TYR A 192 -7.37 -22.05 -18.98
CA TYR A 192 -7.01 -21.64 -20.34
C TYR A 192 -7.79 -20.39 -20.78
N ALA A 193 -7.06 -19.37 -21.23
CA ALA A 193 -7.60 -18.23 -21.98
C ALA A 193 -7.33 -18.44 -23.48
N ALA A 194 -8.34 -18.19 -24.32
CA ALA A 194 -8.23 -18.39 -25.77
C ALA A 194 -7.24 -17.43 -26.46
N SER A 195 -6.93 -16.29 -25.82
CA SER A 195 -5.99 -15.28 -26.30
C SER A 195 -5.64 -14.32 -25.16
N ASP A 196 -4.62 -13.48 -25.35
CA ASP A 196 -4.27 -12.39 -24.43
C ASP A 196 -5.37 -11.31 -24.31
N ARG A 197 -6.43 -11.39 -25.13
CA ARG A 197 -7.61 -10.50 -25.11
C ARG A 197 -8.85 -11.14 -24.49
N ALA A 198 -8.69 -12.32 -23.87
CA ALA A 198 -9.75 -13.06 -23.21
C ALA A 198 -9.31 -13.41 -21.78
N GLU A 199 -10.28 -13.70 -20.92
CA GLU A 199 -10.00 -14.26 -19.59
C GLU A 199 -10.29 -15.75 -19.54
N ALA A 200 -9.61 -16.42 -18.62
CA ALA A 200 -9.89 -17.79 -18.26
C ALA A 200 -11.28 -17.92 -17.62
N GLY A 201 -11.98 -19.02 -17.90
CA GLY A 201 -13.32 -19.26 -17.34
C GLY A 201 -13.33 -19.29 -15.81
N LYS A 202 -12.22 -19.70 -15.19
CA LYS A 202 -12.02 -19.64 -13.74
C LYS A 202 -12.06 -18.22 -13.19
N TYR A 203 -11.45 -17.25 -13.88
CA TYR A 203 -11.49 -15.85 -13.45
C TYR A 203 -12.89 -15.25 -13.60
N LEU A 204 -13.56 -15.51 -14.74
CA LEU A 204 -14.94 -15.07 -14.96
C LEU A 204 -15.91 -15.66 -13.92
N TRP A 205 -15.67 -16.91 -13.49
CA TRP A 205 -16.41 -17.51 -12.39
C TRP A 205 -16.09 -16.86 -11.04
N TRP A 206 -14.83 -16.52 -10.78
CA TRP A 206 -14.46 -15.79 -9.57
C TRP A 206 -15.17 -14.43 -9.49
N LEU A 207 -15.31 -13.69 -10.60
CA LEU A 207 -16.11 -12.45 -10.63
C LEU A 207 -17.55 -12.67 -10.18
N TRP A 208 -18.19 -13.75 -10.63
CA TRP A 208 -19.53 -14.14 -10.18
C TRP A 208 -19.56 -14.40 -8.67
N GLU A 209 -18.55 -15.08 -8.13
CA GLU A 209 -18.42 -15.33 -6.68
C GLU A 209 -18.18 -14.04 -5.89
N GLN A 210 -17.54 -13.01 -6.48
CA GLN A 210 -17.41 -11.68 -5.89
C GLN A 210 -18.69 -10.84 -5.94
N GLY A 211 -19.72 -11.30 -6.65
CA GLY A 211 -21.03 -10.64 -6.73
C GLY A 211 -21.30 -9.91 -8.04
N ALA A 212 -20.45 -10.05 -9.06
CA ALA A 212 -20.75 -9.53 -10.39
C ALA A 212 -22.00 -10.21 -10.98
N THR A 213 -22.89 -9.43 -11.59
CA THR A 213 -24.05 -9.98 -12.30
C THR A 213 -23.61 -10.66 -13.60
N LEU A 214 -24.49 -11.48 -14.19
CA LEU A 214 -24.19 -12.07 -15.51
C LEU A 214 -23.99 -10.97 -16.56
N GLU A 215 -24.81 -9.93 -16.52
CA GLU A 215 -24.73 -8.80 -17.44
C GLU A 215 -23.44 -7.99 -17.27
N ALA A 216 -22.94 -7.84 -16.03
CA ALA A 216 -21.64 -7.24 -15.76
C ALA A 216 -20.51 -8.11 -16.32
N ILE A 217 -20.55 -9.43 -16.09
CA ILE A 217 -19.56 -10.38 -16.65
C ILE A 217 -19.62 -10.36 -18.19
N HIS A 218 -20.81 -10.24 -18.78
CA HIS A 218 -20.95 -10.09 -20.23
C HIS A 218 -20.30 -8.80 -20.73
N TRP A 219 -20.52 -7.67 -20.06
CA TRP A 219 -19.83 -6.42 -20.34
C TRP A 219 -18.31 -6.59 -20.25
N TYR A 220 -17.82 -7.21 -19.18
CA TYR A 220 -16.38 -7.45 -18.96
C TYR A 220 -15.77 -8.25 -20.10
N ILE A 221 -16.42 -9.33 -20.56
CA ILE A 221 -15.94 -10.14 -21.69
C ILE A 221 -15.83 -9.31 -22.97
N GLN A 222 -16.74 -8.36 -23.21
CA GLN A 222 -16.65 -7.48 -24.38
C GLN A 222 -15.56 -6.43 -24.22
N GLU A 223 -15.48 -5.78 -23.06
CA GLU A 223 -14.48 -4.74 -22.79
C GLU A 223 -13.07 -5.34 -22.80
N ARG A 224 -12.89 -6.55 -22.26
CA ARG A 224 -11.60 -7.25 -22.22
C ARG A 224 -10.97 -7.44 -23.61
N LYS A 225 -11.78 -7.52 -24.67
CA LYS A 225 -11.31 -7.61 -26.06
C LYS A 225 -10.57 -6.34 -26.51
N SER A 226 -10.83 -5.19 -25.89
CA SER A 226 -10.17 -3.92 -26.19
C SER A 226 -8.76 -3.84 -25.60
N LYS A 227 -8.49 -4.59 -24.51
CA LYS A 227 -7.25 -4.56 -23.72
C LYS A 227 -6.19 -5.55 -24.20
N SER A 228 -4.90 -5.23 -24.01
CA SER A 228 -3.81 -6.07 -24.53
C SER A 228 -3.50 -7.26 -23.62
N ASP A 229 -3.70 -7.09 -22.31
CA ASP A 229 -3.59 -8.15 -21.30
C ASP A 229 -4.58 -7.92 -20.14
N HIS A 230 -4.59 -8.85 -19.18
CA HIS A 230 -5.47 -8.77 -17.99
C HIS A 230 -5.17 -7.53 -17.18
N GLY A 231 -3.91 -7.10 -17.21
CA GLY A 231 -3.44 -6.04 -16.39
C GLY A 231 -3.86 -4.64 -16.79
N ASP A 232 -3.90 -4.39 -18.10
CA ASP A 232 -4.54 -3.21 -18.65
C ASP A 232 -6.01 -3.11 -18.19
N MET A 233 -6.72 -4.26 -18.16
CA MET A 233 -8.11 -4.31 -17.70
C MET A 233 -8.20 -4.00 -16.20
N ALA A 234 -7.39 -4.66 -15.38
CA ALA A 234 -7.38 -4.47 -13.93
C ALA A 234 -6.96 -3.05 -13.51
N SER A 235 -6.11 -2.37 -14.29
CA SER A 235 -5.69 -1.00 -14.00
C SER A 235 -6.81 0.02 -14.18
N GLU A 236 -7.73 -0.22 -15.13
CA GLU A 236 -8.88 0.65 -15.38
C GLU A 236 -10.15 0.20 -14.64
N PHE A 237 -10.34 -1.11 -14.52
CA PHE A 237 -11.53 -1.78 -13.97
C PHE A 237 -11.13 -2.88 -12.98
N PRO A 238 -10.53 -2.53 -11.84
CA PRO A 238 -10.14 -3.52 -10.84
C PRO A 238 -11.37 -4.17 -10.20
N SER A 239 -11.31 -5.49 -10.01
CA SER A 239 -12.41 -6.27 -9.43
C SER A 239 -12.30 -6.38 -7.91
N ASP A 240 -11.11 -6.21 -7.37
CA ASP A 240 -10.84 -6.07 -5.93
C ASP A 240 -9.69 -5.07 -5.67
N ASP A 241 -9.44 -4.79 -4.39
CA ASP A 241 -8.36 -3.89 -3.99
C ASP A 241 -6.97 -4.45 -4.31
N ILE A 242 -6.83 -5.77 -4.40
CA ILE A 242 -5.57 -6.43 -4.75
C ILE A 242 -5.21 -6.10 -6.20
N GLU A 243 -6.09 -6.39 -7.15
CA GLU A 243 -5.95 -6.08 -8.58
C GLU A 243 -5.62 -4.61 -8.82
N ALA A 244 -6.32 -3.73 -8.10
CA ALA A 244 -6.14 -2.29 -8.20
C ALA A 244 -4.66 -1.91 -7.99
N PHE A 245 -4.00 -2.45 -6.96
CA PHE A 245 -2.62 -2.09 -6.64
C PHE A 245 -1.55 -2.95 -7.35
N VAL A 246 -1.89 -3.89 -8.23
CA VAL A 246 -0.92 -4.86 -8.80
C VAL A 246 -0.02 -4.27 -9.90
N HIS A 247 -0.43 -3.24 -10.63
CA HIS A 247 0.18 -2.89 -11.94
C HIS A 247 1.46 -2.07 -12.01
N SER A 248 2.23 -1.95 -10.92
CA SER A 248 3.43 -1.09 -10.95
C SER A 248 4.78 -1.80 -10.99
N GLY A 249 4.82 -3.09 -11.31
CA GLY A 249 6.08 -3.82 -11.48
C GLY A 249 5.87 -5.29 -11.78
N GLN A 250 6.81 -5.92 -12.48
CA GLN A 250 6.84 -7.37 -12.61
C GLN A 250 7.04 -7.97 -11.22
N ARG A 251 5.98 -8.56 -10.67
CA ARG A 251 6.04 -9.31 -9.41
C ARG A 251 6.50 -10.73 -9.72
N LEU A 252 7.52 -11.20 -8.98
CA LEU A 252 8.00 -12.58 -9.08
C LEU A 252 6.99 -13.59 -8.50
N PHE A 253 6.16 -13.16 -7.54
CA PHE A 253 5.19 -14.00 -6.84
C PHE A 253 3.75 -13.56 -7.12
N ASP A 254 2.85 -14.54 -7.25
CA ASP A 254 1.41 -14.36 -7.35
C ASP A 254 0.85 -13.67 -6.09
N MET A 255 0.18 -12.54 -6.26
CA MET A 255 -0.29 -11.72 -5.14
C MET A 255 -1.40 -12.39 -4.34
N TYR A 256 -2.28 -13.17 -4.97
CA TYR A 256 -3.31 -13.90 -4.24
C TYR A 256 -2.68 -14.96 -3.33
N GLN A 257 -1.58 -15.58 -3.75
CA GLN A 257 -0.81 -16.48 -2.90
C GLN A 257 -0.12 -15.74 -1.75
N VAL A 258 0.43 -14.54 -2.02
CA VAL A 258 1.03 -13.67 -0.99
C VAL A 258 -0.01 -13.22 0.03
N GLU A 259 -1.19 -12.77 -0.41
CA GLU A 259 -2.28 -12.34 0.47
C GLU A 259 -2.87 -13.52 1.25
N ALA A 260 -2.90 -14.73 0.69
CA ALA A 260 -3.26 -15.94 1.43
C ALA A 260 -2.23 -16.28 2.54
N LEU A 261 -0.95 -15.95 2.34
CA LEU A 261 0.11 -16.13 3.34
C LEU A 261 0.12 -15.03 4.40
N ARG A 262 -0.25 -13.80 4.05
CA ARG A 262 -0.25 -12.63 4.95
C ARG A 262 -0.92 -12.86 6.31
N PRO A 263 -2.12 -13.45 6.44
CA PRO A 263 -2.76 -13.70 7.75
C PRO A 263 -2.05 -14.76 8.59
N THR A 264 -1.12 -15.53 8.00
CA THR A 264 -0.30 -16.51 8.72
C THR A 264 0.96 -15.89 9.34
N CYS A 265 1.33 -14.66 8.92
CA CYS A 265 2.44 -13.92 9.50
C CYS A 265 2.13 -13.52 10.94
N LYS A 266 3.09 -13.74 11.85
CA LYS A 266 2.95 -13.43 13.28
C LYS A 266 3.94 -12.33 13.67
N PRO A 267 3.59 -11.47 14.65
CA PRO A 267 4.58 -10.58 15.24
C PRO A 267 5.69 -11.40 15.91
N PRO A 268 6.94 -10.88 15.96
CA PRO A 268 8.03 -11.57 16.64
C PRO A 268 7.72 -11.74 18.14
N ARG A 269 8.23 -12.82 18.74
CA ARG A 269 8.05 -13.12 20.17
C ARG A 269 9.07 -12.38 21.03
N PHE A 270 10.25 -12.08 20.50
CA PHE A 270 11.31 -11.36 21.18
C PHE A 270 11.98 -10.34 20.25
N VAL A 271 12.44 -9.23 20.84
CA VAL A 271 13.22 -8.18 20.17
C VAL A 271 14.45 -7.89 21.02
N GLY A 272 15.62 -7.76 20.39
CA GLY A 272 16.87 -7.53 21.10
C GLY A 272 18.07 -7.57 20.18
N ASP A 273 19.18 -8.10 20.69
CA ASP A 273 20.38 -8.36 19.89
C ASP A 273 21.15 -9.57 20.44
N VAL A 274 21.97 -10.17 19.58
CA VAL A 274 22.95 -11.18 19.98
C VAL A 274 24.25 -10.47 20.32
N VAL A 275 24.73 -10.70 21.55
CA VAL A 275 25.97 -10.12 22.07
C VAL A 275 26.95 -11.23 22.44
N ALA A 276 28.24 -10.93 22.34
CA ALA A 276 29.34 -11.78 22.75
C ALA A 276 30.23 -11.03 23.75
N ASN A 277 31.36 -11.62 24.14
CA ASN A 277 32.33 -10.96 25.02
C ASN A 277 33.05 -9.79 24.34
N GLY A 278 33.17 -9.83 23.00
CA GLY A 278 33.75 -8.78 22.17
C GLY A 278 32.95 -8.52 20.90
N ALA A 279 33.31 -7.45 20.19
CA ALA A 279 32.63 -7.06 18.94
C ALA A 279 33.26 -7.71 17.68
N THR A 280 34.53 -8.10 17.74
CA THR A 280 35.29 -8.69 16.63
C THR A 280 36.28 -9.75 17.15
N GLY A 281 36.79 -10.60 16.26
CA GLY A 281 37.79 -11.63 16.60
C GLY A 281 37.21 -12.81 17.37
N GLU A 282 38.05 -13.57 18.07
CA GLU A 282 37.62 -14.75 18.85
C GLU A 282 36.59 -14.38 19.93
N ASP A 283 36.72 -13.21 20.56
CA ASP A 283 35.77 -12.75 21.57
C ASP A 283 34.37 -12.46 21.00
N ALA A 284 34.24 -12.28 19.68
CA ALA A 284 32.94 -12.13 19.03
C ALA A 284 32.14 -13.43 18.95
N ILE A 285 32.77 -14.60 19.16
CA ILE A 285 32.09 -15.90 19.13
C ILE A 285 32.12 -16.62 20.48
N THR A 286 32.66 -15.98 21.53
CA THR A 286 32.63 -16.49 22.91
C THR A 286 31.58 -15.80 23.76
N GLY A 287 30.94 -16.54 24.67
CA GLY A 287 29.91 -15.98 25.57
C GLY A 287 28.66 -15.46 24.82
N VAL A 288 28.42 -15.97 23.62
CA VAL A 288 27.31 -15.57 22.74
C VAL A 288 25.98 -15.82 23.43
N ARG A 289 25.17 -14.78 23.55
CA ARG A 289 23.84 -14.84 24.16
C ARG A 289 22.93 -13.79 23.56
N PHE A 290 21.64 -14.09 23.57
CA PHE A 290 20.61 -13.09 23.29
C PHE A 290 20.39 -12.19 24.50
N VAL A 291 20.33 -10.89 24.26
CA VAL A 291 19.91 -9.88 25.24
C VAL A 291 18.65 -9.22 24.70
N GLU A 292 17.58 -9.28 25.49
CA GLU A 292 16.31 -8.68 25.13
C GLU A 292 16.39 -7.16 25.28
N ASP A 293 16.00 -6.46 24.22
CA ASP A 293 15.97 -5.00 24.15
C ASP A 293 14.91 -4.60 23.11
N HIS A 294 13.88 -3.88 23.54
CA HIS A 294 12.81 -3.41 22.66
C HIS A 294 13.28 -2.43 21.57
N GLN A 295 14.50 -1.88 21.69
CA GLN A 295 15.13 -1.04 20.67
C GLN A 295 16.11 -1.81 19.76
N GLY A 296 16.26 -3.11 19.99
CA GLY A 296 17.16 -3.98 19.24
C GLY A 296 16.73 -4.21 17.79
N LEU A 297 17.70 -4.57 16.94
CA LEU A 297 17.49 -4.82 15.51
C LEU A 297 17.30 -6.31 15.18
N PHE A 298 17.35 -7.19 16.19
CA PHE A 298 17.16 -8.62 16.04
C PHE A 298 15.78 -9.05 16.55
N THR A 299 14.95 -9.56 15.64
CA THR A 299 13.64 -10.11 15.94
C THR A 299 13.67 -11.62 15.92
N ILE A 300 13.12 -12.26 16.95
CA ILE A 300 13.06 -13.73 17.08
C ILE A 300 11.60 -14.17 17.12
N TRP A 301 11.22 -15.07 16.21
CA TRP A 301 9.96 -15.80 16.25
C TRP A 301 10.11 -17.10 17.03
N GLU A 302 11.22 -17.81 16.92
CA GLU A 302 11.51 -18.99 17.75
C GLU A 302 13.00 -19.01 18.16
N LYS A 303 13.23 -19.26 19.45
CA LYS A 303 14.60 -19.39 19.99
C LYS A 303 15.23 -20.71 19.50
N PRO A 304 16.57 -20.82 19.46
CA PRO A 304 17.22 -22.08 19.13
C PRO A 304 16.78 -23.18 20.10
N GLU A 305 16.44 -24.34 19.55
CA GLU A 305 16.08 -25.54 20.28
C GLU A 305 17.23 -26.55 20.14
N ILE A 306 17.95 -26.77 21.23
CA ILE A 306 19.11 -27.66 21.30
C ILE A 306 18.80 -28.74 22.32
N ASP A 307 18.70 -30.00 21.88
CA ASP A 307 18.55 -31.15 22.76
C ASP A 307 19.94 -31.70 23.14
N PRO A 308 20.28 -31.79 24.44
CA PRO A 308 21.55 -32.40 24.86
C PRO A 308 21.68 -33.89 24.52
N GLY A 309 20.57 -34.60 24.34
CA GLY A 309 20.51 -36.02 24.03
C GLY A 309 20.51 -36.36 22.54
N GLU A 310 20.18 -35.40 21.67
CA GLU A 310 20.08 -35.60 20.23
C GLU A 310 20.62 -34.41 19.44
N ARG A 311 21.64 -34.66 18.61
CA ARG A 311 22.25 -33.63 17.76
C ARG A 311 21.72 -33.71 16.34
N ILE A 312 21.00 -32.67 15.92
CA ILE A 312 20.51 -32.53 14.55
C ILE A 312 21.48 -31.65 13.76
N THR A 313 22.30 -32.26 12.90
CA THR A 313 23.24 -31.51 12.07
C THR A 313 22.51 -30.78 10.95
N ASN A 314 23.02 -29.62 10.54
CA ASN A 314 22.46 -28.80 9.47
C ASN A 314 21.00 -28.33 9.70
N ARG A 315 20.51 -28.28 10.95
CA ARG A 315 19.16 -27.77 11.23
C ARG A 315 19.00 -26.30 10.84
N TYR A 316 19.84 -25.44 11.41
CA TYR A 316 19.76 -24.01 11.19
C TYR A 316 20.63 -23.55 10.01
N LEU A 317 20.12 -22.57 9.27
CA LEU A 317 20.80 -21.89 8.18
C LEU A 317 20.69 -20.38 8.39
N VAL A 318 21.81 -19.68 8.37
CA VAL A 318 21.89 -18.21 8.43
C VAL A 318 22.28 -17.71 7.06
N VAL A 319 21.44 -16.87 6.45
CA VAL A 319 21.68 -16.24 5.15
C VAL A 319 21.80 -14.74 5.32
N VAL A 320 22.82 -14.13 4.71
CA VAL A 320 23.10 -12.70 4.84
C VAL A 320 23.04 -12.03 3.48
N ASP A 321 22.18 -11.02 3.37
CA ASP A 321 22.09 -10.06 2.26
C ASP A 321 22.76 -8.75 2.70
N ILE A 322 23.73 -8.29 1.90
CA ILE A 322 24.59 -7.16 2.26
C ILE A 322 24.09 -5.88 1.62
N GLY A 323 23.34 -5.09 2.40
CA GLY A 323 23.02 -3.70 2.09
C GLY A 323 24.16 -2.69 2.35
N GLY A 324 23.83 -1.39 2.29
CA GLY A 324 24.75 -0.28 2.50
C GLY A 324 24.53 0.49 3.82
N ARG A 325 25.35 1.52 4.04
CA ARG A 325 25.42 2.28 5.31
C ARG A 325 24.62 3.59 5.33
N SER A 326 24.21 4.10 4.17
CA SER A 326 23.54 5.41 4.08
C SER A 326 22.03 5.28 4.23
N ARG A 327 21.37 6.37 4.63
CA ARG A 327 19.91 6.42 4.78
C ARG A 327 19.13 6.12 3.48
N GLY A 328 19.81 6.20 2.33
CA GLY A 328 19.25 5.85 1.02
C GLY A 328 19.84 4.58 0.40
N ALA A 329 20.67 3.84 1.14
CA ALA A 329 21.17 2.54 0.71
C ALA A 329 20.21 1.44 1.14
N ASP A 330 20.34 0.26 0.52
CA ASP A 330 19.60 -0.92 0.93
C ASP A 330 20.00 -1.37 2.34
N TYR A 331 19.07 -2.03 3.04
CA TYR A 331 19.32 -2.56 4.38
C TYR A 331 20.11 -3.86 4.30
N SER A 332 20.96 -4.12 5.29
CA SER A 332 21.54 -5.45 5.46
C SER A 332 20.55 -6.34 6.22
N VAL A 333 20.40 -7.59 5.77
CA VAL A 333 19.47 -8.56 6.34
C VAL A 333 20.21 -9.84 6.71
N ILE A 334 20.03 -10.32 7.94
CA ILE A 334 20.47 -11.65 8.37
C ILE A 334 19.22 -12.46 8.66
N CYS A 335 18.93 -13.47 7.86
CA CYS A 335 17.75 -14.33 8.01
C CYS A 335 18.15 -15.71 8.53
N VAL A 336 17.45 -16.20 9.56
CA VAL A 336 17.68 -17.52 10.16
C VAL A 336 16.53 -18.45 9.82
N PHE A 337 16.85 -19.56 9.15
CA PHE A 337 15.91 -20.62 8.81
C PHE A 337 16.11 -21.84 9.70
N ASP A 338 15.02 -22.38 10.23
CA ASP A 338 14.96 -23.74 10.77
C ASP A 338 14.51 -24.69 9.65
N ARG A 339 15.34 -25.71 9.37
CA ARG A 339 15.10 -26.70 8.32
C ARG A 339 14.63 -28.04 8.87
N LEU A 340 14.35 -28.16 10.18
CA LEU A 340 13.94 -29.41 10.82
C LEU A 340 12.82 -30.12 10.03
N PHE A 341 11.75 -29.40 9.69
CA PHE A 341 10.60 -29.98 9.00
C PHE A 341 10.90 -30.43 7.56
N MET A 342 12.01 -30.02 6.95
CA MET A 342 12.40 -30.53 5.63
C MET A 342 12.77 -32.01 5.66
N MET A 343 13.15 -32.56 6.83
CA MET A 343 13.45 -33.99 6.99
C MET A 343 12.23 -34.87 6.69
N ASP A 344 11.02 -34.38 6.98
CA ASP A 344 9.75 -35.07 6.75
C ASP A 344 9.01 -34.54 5.51
N GLY A 345 9.72 -33.88 4.59
CA GLY A 345 9.14 -33.30 3.36
C GLY A 345 8.37 -31.99 3.56
N GLY A 346 8.47 -31.38 4.75
CA GLY A 346 7.98 -30.03 5.04
C GLY A 346 8.83 -28.92 4.42
N LYS A 347 8.52 -27.68 4.81
CA LYS A 347 9.20 -26.46 4.32
C LYS A 347 10.10 -25.86 5.41
N PRO A 348 11.17 -25.14 5.04
CA PRO A 348 11.94 -24.36 6.01
C PRO A 348 11.07 -23.23 6.60
N VAL A 349 11.38 -22.83 7.83
CA VAL A 349 10.65 -21.78 8.56
C VAL A 349 11.62 -20.68 8.95
N VAL A 350 11.24 -19.42 8.74
CA VAL A 350 11.99 -18.27 9.25
C VAL A 350 11.76 -18.17 10.76
N VAL A 351 12.83 -18.25 11.54
CA VAL A 351 12.77 -18.25 13.01
C VAL A 351 13.39 -17.00 13.64
N ALA A 352 14.23 -16.28 12.91
CA ALA A 352 14.83 -15.02 13.35
C ALA A 352 15.26 -14.15 12.18
N GLN A 353 15.34 -12.84 12.41
CA GLN A 353 15.84 -11.88 11.43
C GLN A 353 16.53 -10.71 12.12
N TRP A 354 17.72 -10.33 11.63
CA TRP A 354 18.32 -9.03 11.91
C TRP A 354 18.12 -8.12 10.70
N TYR A 355 17.72 -6.87 10.93
CA TYR A 355 17.44 -5.91 9.86
C TYR A 355 17.94 -4.51 10.23
N GLY A 356 18.93 -3.99 9.50
CA GLY A 356 19.51 -2.69 9.82
C GLY A 356 20.64 -2.24 8.90
N HIS A 357 21.15 -1.04 9.18
CA HIS A 357 22.38 -0.53 8.57
C HIS A 357 23.55 -0.75 9.51
N ILE A 358 24.60 -1.40 9.02
CA ILE A 358 25.82 -1.62 9.78
C ILE A 358 27.02 -1.69 8.84
N ASP A 359 28.19 -1.44 9.40
CA ASP A 359 29.46 -1.60 8.72
C ASP A 359 29.67 -3.08 8.31
N MET A 360 30.08 -3.35 7.07
CA MET A 360 30.24 -4.72 6.54
C MET A 360 31.13 -5.63 7.40
N ASP A 361 32.20 -5.09 7.98
CA ASP A 361 33.08 -5.81 8.90
C ASP A 361 32.35 -6.21 10.19
N LYS A 362 31.54 -5.31 10.74
CA LYS A 362 30.69 -5.61 11.90
C LYS A 362 29.53 -6.53 11.54
N LEU A 363 28.98 -6.42 10.33
CA LEU A 363 27.94 -7.32 9.81
C LEU A 363 28.44 -8.77 9.80
N ALA A 364 29.67 -9.00 9.34
CA ALA A 364 30.27 -10.32 9.29
C ALA A 364 30.34 -10.96 10.70
N TRP A 365 30.85 -10.21 11.69
CA TRP A 365 30.90 -10.68 13.08
C TRP A 365 29.51 -10.84 13.71
N LYS A 366 28.57 -9.94 13.42
CA LYS A 366 27.17 -10.07 13.85
C LYS A 366 26.51 -11.33 13.28
N SER A 367 26.80 -11.63 12.01
CA SER A 367 26.30 -12.84 11.34
C SER A 367 26.88 -14.10 11.96
N ALA A 368 28.17 -14.10 12.28
CA ALA A 368 28.83 -15.19 13.01
C ALA A 368 28.26 -15.37 14.42
N GLN A 369 27.99 -14.28 15.13
CA GLN A 369 27.31 -14.30 16.45
C GLN A 369 25.95 -14.97 16.37
N ILE A 370 25.13 -14.58 15.40
CA ILE A 370 23.78 -15.15 15.21
C ILE A 370 23.88 -16.63 14.82
N ALA A 371 24.80 -16.99 13.92
CA ALA A 371 25.03 -18.39 13.57
C ALA A 371 25.48 -19.23 14.77
N LYS A 372 26.38 -18.70 15.60
CA LYS A 372 26.83 -19.35 16.83
C LYS A 372 25.71 -19.53 17.84
N TYR A 373 24.83 -18.53 17.98
CA TYR A 373 23.67 -18.58 18.86
C TYR A 373 22.67 -19.67 18.43
N TYR A 374 22.51 -19.89 17.12
CA TYR A 374 21.63 -20.92 16.54
C TYR A 374 22.35 -22.27 16.28
N ASP A 375 23.02 -22.81 17.31
CA ASP A 375 23.67 -24.13 17.28
C ASP A 375 24.73 -24.29 16.18
N ASP A 376 25.65 -23.33 16.07
CA ASP A 376 26.71 -23.34 15.06
C ASP A 376 26.14 -23.50 13.63
N ALA A 377 25.08 -22.74 13.33
CA ALA A 377 24.35 -22.79 12.08
C ALA A 377 25.26 -22.58 10.85
N LEU A 378 24.88 -23.19 9.72
CA LEU A 378 25.56 -22.92 8.46
C LEU A 378 25.37 -21.45 8.08
N LEU A 379 26.47 -20.70 7.99
CA LEU A 379 26.47 -19.29 7.62
C LEU A 379 26.77 -19.13 6.13
N VAL A 380 25.85 -18.51 5.40
CA VAL A 380 25.96 -18.19 3.97
C VAL A 380 25.86 -16.68 3.82
N ILE A 381 26.90 -16.07 3.26
CA ILE A 381 26.97 -14.62 3.05
C ILE A 381 26.95 -14.36 1.55
N GLU A 382 26.06 -13.47 1.10
CA GLU A 382 25.97 -13.06 -0.29
C GLU A 382 27.28 -12.44 -0.78
N SER A 383 27.64 -12.75 -2.02
CA SER A 383 28.83 -12.23 -2.68
C SER A 383 28.41 -11.25 -3.77
N ASN A 384 28.48 -9.95 -3.46
CA ASN A 384 28.05 -8.86 -4.36
C ASN A 384 29.04 -8.58 -5.51
N THR A 385 30.07 -9.41 -5.71
CA THR A 385 31.14 -9.22 -6.69
C THR A 385 30.71 -9.31 -8.16
N LEU A 386 29.47 -9.68 -8.47
CA LEU A 386 28.98 -9.80 -9.86
C LEU A 386 28.29 -8.53 -10.40
N GLU A 387 27.93 -7.55 -9.55
CA GLU A 387 27.25 -6.31 -9.98
C GLU A 387 28.15 -5.08 -10.14
N THR A 388 29.44 -5.17 -9.83
CA THR A 388 30.38 -4.03 -9.78
C THR A 388 30.90 -3.54 -11.14
N LYS A 389 30.19 -3.78 -12.25
CA LYS A 389 30.54 -3.26 -13.59
C LYS A 389 29.88 -1.92 -13.93
N ASP A 390 29.55 -1.09 -12.94
CA ASP A 390 29.15 0.30 -13.17
C ASP A 390 30.37 1.24 -13.04
N PRO A 391 30.86 1.87 -14.12
CA PRO A 391 32.04 2.76 -14.10
C PRO A 391 31.91 3.96 -13.16
N ASN A 392 30.69 4.29 -12.70
CA ASN A 392 30.41 5.43 -11.83
C ASN A 392 30.24 5.08 -10.34
N ARG A 393 30.23 3.79 -9.96
CA ARG A 393 30.26 3.36 -8.55
C ARG A 393 31.71 3.10 -8.13
N GLN A 394 32.39 4.13 -7.65
CA GLN A 394 33.58 3.93 -6.81
C GLN A 394 33.13 3.33 -5.47
N VAL A 395 33.21 2.02 -5.36
CA VAL A 395 33.30 1.34 -4.06
C VAL A 395 34.76 1.00 -3.83
N ASP A 396 35.31 1.49 -2.71
CA ASP A 396 36.60 1.03 -2.21
C ASP A 396 36.62 -0.51 -2.26
N GLY A 397 37.73 -1.07 -2.75
CA GLY A 397 37.84 -2.47 -3.12
C GLY A 397 37.25 -3.44 -2.10
N ASP A 398 36.64 -4.52 -2.61
CA ASP A 398 35.92 -5.51 -1.83
C ASP A 398 36.83 -6.21 -0.78
N HIS A 399 36.84 -5.66 0.43
CA HIS A 399 37.55 -6.22 1.60
C HIS A 399 36.76 -7.33 2.30
N SER A 400 35.54 -7.67 1.82
CA SER A 400 34.68 -8.69 2.45
C SER A 400 35.36 -10.05 2.51
N HIS A 401 36.04 -10.46 1.43
CA HIS A 401 36.79 -11.72 1.36
C HIS A 401 37.88 -11.85 2.43
N PHE A 402 38.51 -10.75 2.85
CA PHE A 402 39.55 -10.80 3.89
C PHE A 402 38.96 -11.06 5.28
N ILE A 403 37.82 -10.41 5.60
CA ILE A 403 37.13 -10.57 6.89
C ILE A 403 36.47 -11.95 6.99
N LEU A 404 35.86 -12.43 5.89
CA LEU A 404 35.28 -13.78 5.85
C LEU A 404 36.32 -14.86 6.11
N ASN A 405 37.57 -14.67 5.68
CA ASN A 405 38.66 -15.61 5.97
C ASN A 405 39.08 -15.65 7.45
N GLN A 406 38.72 -14.64 8.25
CA GLN A 406 38.96 -14.62 9.70
C GLN A 406 37.88 -15.38 10.49
N ILE A 407 36.72 -15.63 9.87
CA ILE A 407 35.61 -16.38 10.44
C ILE A 407 35.71 -17.81 9.89
N LYS A 408 36.22 -18.75 10.67
CA LYS A 408 36.38 -20.17 10.27
C LYS A 408 35.78 -21.12 11.28
#